data_AF-A0A6P0PV19-F1
#
_entry.id   AF-A0A6P0PV19-F1
#
_cell.length_a   1.000
_cell.length_b   1.000
_cell.length_c   1.000
_cell.angle_alpha   90.00
_cell.angle_beta   90.00
_cell.angle_gamma   90.00
#
_symmetry.space_group_name_H-M   'P 1'
#
loop_
_entity.id
_entity.type
_entity.pdbx_description
1 polymer ?
#
loop_
_entity_poly.entity_id
_entity_poly.type
_entity_poly.pdbx_seq_one_letter_code
_entity_poly.pdbx_strand_id
1 'polypeptide(L)'
;MENKNIEEIYELSSMQQGMLFHTVYEPESEVYFEQLLCTIKGTLKGAVLEQAWQQVVARHPVLRSSFYWEEVDDPLQVVHKQVELPWTYHHWQDLTAQEQQYRLEGLLDSDRRLGFDLEQAPLMRLNLIQLGDQTYQLLWSHHHILFDGWSMAIVLQEAFAFYEATIKGEALHLKSPRPYRDYISWLKQQDLEQAKTFWQQKLQGFESPTVIRVNQGKQQTKGHQEQRFSLSPENTNQLQSLVRQHHLTLNTVVQGAWAILLSRYSGESDIIFGATVSGRSTTLPGVESMVGVLINTLATRVKVARETELLPWLKELQAQQIEQEQYAYYPLAEIQTLSDVPQGTPLFESILVFENYPMKESQQKGSLDVGEFRGFG
;
A
#
# COMPACT_ATOMS: atom_id res chain seq x y z
N MET A 1 -7.55 -26.37 23.55
CA MET A 1 -7.31 -25.43 24.67
C MET A 1 -7.85 -24.10 24.22
N GLU A 2 -8.78 -23.47 24.95
CA GLU A 2 -9.24 -22.11 24.60
C GLU A 2 -8.02 -21.19 24.57
N ASN A 3 -7.65 -20.69 23.39
CA ASN A 3 -6.54 -19.78 23.22
C ASN A 3 -6.96 -18.42 23.82
N LYS A 4 -6.63 -18.20 25.10
CA LYS A 4 -7.11 -17.06 25.90
C LYS A 4 -6.70 -15.69 25.34
N ASN A 5 -5.74 -15.65 24.41
CA ASN A 5 -5.25 -14.43 23.77
C ASN A 5 -6.02 -14.03 22.51
N ILE A 6 -7.01 -14.79 22.04
CA ILE A 6 -7.81 -14.37 20.87
C ILE A 6 -8.83 -13.31 21.31
N GLU A 7 -8.86 -12.19 20.58
CA GLU A 7 -9.86 -11.12 20.70
C GLU A 7 -11.00 -11.38 19.73
N GLU A 8 -10.70 -11.53 18.44
CA GLU A 8 -11.67 -11.59 17.35
C GLU A 8 -11.16 -12.44 16.18
N ILE A 9 -12.10 -12.97 15.40
CA ILE A 9 -11.82 -13.74 14.18
C ILE A 9 -12.79 -13.31 13.09
N TYR A 10 -12.30 -13.04 11.88
CA TYR A 10 -13.11 -12.70 10.71
C TYR A 10 -12.39 -13.10 9.41
N GLU A 11 -13.15 -13.23 8.32
CA GLU A 11 -12.61 -13.54 6.99
C GLU A 11 -11.73 -12.40 6.44
N LEU A 12 -10.82 -12.75 5.55
CA LEU A 12 -10.00 -11.80 4.81
C LEU A 12 -10.83 -11.07 3.74
N SER A 13 -10.44 -9.82 3.43
CA SER A 13 -10.87 -9.19 2.18
C SER A 13 -10.29 -9.92 0.97
N SER A 14 -10.90 -9.80 -0.21
CA SER A 14 -10.38 -10.45 -1.42
C SER A 14 -8.96 -10.00 -1.78
N MET A 15 -8.59 -8.76 -1.45
CA MET A 15 -7.20 -8.28 -1.63
C MET A 15 -6.25 -9.02 -0.68
N GLN A 16 -6.60 -9.17 0.60
CA GLN A 16 -5.79 -9.94 1.54
C GLN A 16 -5.72 -11.42 1.16
N GLN A 17 -6.80 -12.01 0.64
CA GLN A 17 -6.78 -13.39 0.13
C GLN A 17 -5.80 -13.55 -1.04
N GLY A 18 -5.78 -12.59 -1.98
CA GLY A 18 -4.81 -12.57 -3.08
C GLY A 18 -3.37 -12.46 -2.60
N MET A 19 -3.09 -11.56 -1.64
CA MET A 19 -1.77 -11.43 -1.01
C MET A 19 -1.35 -12.73 -0.32
N LEU A 20 -2.25 -13.31 0.48
CA LEU A 20 -2.02 -14.55 1.21
C LEU A 20 -1.69 -15.71 0.26
N PHE A 21 -2.50 -15.89 -0.78
CA PHE A 21 -2.27 -16.92 -1.80
C PHE A 21 -0.87 -16.77 -2.40
N HIS A 22 -0.49 -15.57 -2.83
CA HIS A 22 0.81 -15.35 -3.44
C HIS A 22 1.97 -15.57 -2.46
N THR A 23 1.85 -15.12 -1.20
CA THR A 23 2.87 -15.38 -0.17
C THR A 23 3.05 -16.87 0.10
N VAL A 24 1.97 -17.67 0.09
CA VAL A 24 2.03 -19.12 0.35
C VAL A 24 2.57 -19.89 -0.87
N TYR A 25 2.18 -19.52 -2.08
CA TYR A 25 2.58 -20.22 -3.31
C TYR A 25 3.98 -19.82 -3.82
N GLU A 26 4.42 -18.60 -3.52
CA GLU A 26 5.75 -18.09 -3.86
C GLU A 26 6.45 -17.56 -2.60
N PRO A 27 6.84 -18.43 -1.65
CA PRO A 27 7.39 -18.00 -0.35
C PRO A 27 8.75 -17.29 -0.45
N GLU A 28 9.47 -17.51 -1.55
CA GLU A 28 10.72 -16.80 -1.87
C GLU A 28 10.47 -15.39 -2.44
N SER A 29 9.21 -15.04 -2.69
CA SER A 29 8.83 -13.75 -3.24
C SER A 29 8.75 -12.69 -2.15
N GLU A 30 9.49 -11.60 -2.36
CA GLU A 30 9.57 -10.49 -1.42
C GLU A 30 8.50 -9.40 -1.72
N VAL A 31 7.58 -9.66 -2.66
CA VAL A 31 6.62 -8.68 -3.22
C VAL A 31 5.70 -8.03 -2.17
N TYR A 32 5.41 -8.71 -1.07
CA TYR A 32 4.57 -8.18 0.03
C TYR A 32 5.35 -7.89 1.31
N PHE A 33 6.68 -7.96 1.24
CA PHE A 33 7.56 -7.61 2.33
C PHE A 33 8.05 -6.17 2.14
N GLU A 34 7.73 -5.30 3.09
CA GLU A 34 8.01 -3.88 2.99
C GLU A 34 9.05 -3.46 4.02
N GLN A 35 10.10 -2.76 3.58
CA GLN A 35 11.13 -2.16 4.43
C GLN A 35 11.20 -0.65 4.22
N LEU A 36 11.11 0.09 5.33
CA LEU A 36 11.21 1.54 5.34
C LEU A 36 12.34 1.98 6.26
N LEU A 37 13.30 2.73 5.72
CA LEU A 37 14.37 3.33 6.50
C LEU A 37 14.19 4.85 6.54
N CYS A 38 14.25 5.45 7.72
CA CYS A 38 14.39 6.89 7.85
C CYS A 38 15.56 7.27 8.76
N THR A 39 16.12 8.44 8.53
CA THR A 39 17.10 9.05 9.44
C THR A 39 16.37 9.99 10.39
N ILE A 40 16.62 9.84 11.68
CA ILE A 40 16.11 10.70 12.74
C ILE A 40 17.29 11.49 13.33
N LYS A 41 17.18 12.80 13.37
CA LYS A 41 18.16 13.68 14.00
C LYS A 41 17.59 14.35 15.24
N GLY A 42 18.43 14.47 16.26
CA GLY A 42 18.12 15.10 17.55
C GLY A 42 18.33 14.18 18.74
N THR A 43 17.94 14.66 19.93
CA THR A 43 18.05 13.89 21.18
C THR A 43 16.86 12.93 21.30
N LEU A 44 16.97 11.76 20.68
CA LEU A 44 15.95 10.71 20.71
C LEU A 44 16.02 9.90 22.01
N LYS A 45 14.87 9.66 22.67
CA LYS A 45 14.77 8.66 23.74
C LYS A 45 14.23 7.34 23.19
N GLY A 46 15.12 6.41 22.84
CA GLY A 46 14.78 5.14 22.17
C GLY A 46 13.66 4.35 22.86
N ALA A 47 13.74 4.15 24.18
CA ALA A 47 12.72 3.44 24.95
C ALA A 47 11.33 4.12 24.93
N VAL A 48 11.28 5.45 24.80
CA VAL A 48 10.01 6.19 24.68
C VAL A 48 9.41 5.98 23.29
N LEU A 49 10.25 5.91 22.26
CA LEU A 49 9.80 5.63 20.90
C LEU A 49 9.27 4.21 20.77
N GLU A 50 9.95 3.23 21.36
CA GLU A 50 9.49 1.84 21.46
C GLU A 50 8.10 1.76 22.12
N GLN A 51 7.93 2.38 23.29
CA GLN A 51 6.64 2.45 23.98
C GLN A 51 5.55 3.13 23.14
N ALA A 52 5.90 4.16 22.37
CA ALA A 52 4.97 4.84 21.48
C ALA A 52 4.49 3.91 20.35
N TRP A 53 5.38 3.13 19.75
CA TRP A 53 5.01 2.13 18.75
C TRP A 53 4.16 1.00 19.34
N GLN A 54 4.50 0.52 20.54
CA GLN A 54 3.69 -0.48 21.24
C GLN A 54 2.26 0.00 21.52
N GLN A 55 2.08 1.30 21.82
CA GLN A 55 0.74 1.91 21.96
C GLN A 55 -0.03 1.91 20.64
N VAL A 56 0.62 2.18 19.51
CA VAL A 56 -0.01 2.12 18.18
C VAL A 56 -0.44 0.69 17.86
N VAL A 57 0.40 -0.32 18.14
CA VAL A 57 0.05 -1.74 17.97
C VAL A 57 -1.15 -2.13 18.82
N ALA A 58 -1.20 -1.70 20.09
CA ALA A 58 -2.35 -1.97 20.95
C ALA A 58 -3.64 -1.29 20.46
N ARG A 59 -3.51 -0.10 19.87
CA ARG A 59 -4.61 0.73 19.40
C ARG A 59 -5.28 0.26 18.11
N HIS A 60 -4.54 -0.39 17.21
CA HIS A 60 -5.06 -0.89 15.93
C HIS A 60 -5.10 -2.41 15.90
N PRO A 61 -6.29 -3.05 16.01
CA PRO A 61 -6.42 -4.51 16.03
C PRO A 61 -5.72 -5.24 14.89
N VAL A 62 -5.69 -4.65 13.70
CA VAL A 62 -5.05 -5.24 12.51
C VAL A 62 -3.56 -5.51 12.74
N LEU A 63 -2.85 -4.66 13.51
CA LEU A 63 -1.42 -4.82 13.81
C LEU A 63 -1.13 -5.98 14.77
N ARG A 64 -2.17 -6.53 15.41
CA ARG A 64 -2.12 -7.68 16.32
C ARG A 64 -2.67 -8.94 15.67
N SER A 65 -2.70 -9.01 14.35
CA SER A 65 -3.34 -10.11 13.62
C SER A 65 -2.36 -11.16 13.11
N SER A 66 -2.77 -12.42 13.14
CA SER A 66 -2.23 -13.52 12.34
C SER A 66 -3.28 -14.05 11.36
N PHE A 67 -2.86 -14.86 10.39
CA PHE A 67 -3.68 -15.33 9.29
C PHE A 67 -3.58 -16.86 9.21
N TYR A 68 -4.73 -17.53 9.04
CA TYR A 68 -4.84 -18.98 8.95
C TYR A 68 -5.64 -19.36 7.71
N TRP A 69 -5.16 -20.37 6.98
CA TRP A 69 -5.78 -20.85 5.74
C TRP A 69 -5.83 -22.36 5.62
N GLU A 70 -5.09 -23.08 6.47
CA GLU A 70 -5.15 -24.52 6.55
C GLU A 70 -6.35 -24.96 7.40
N GLU A 71 -6.99 -26.06 6.99
CA GLU A 71 -8.09 -26.69 7.72
C GLU A 71 -9.31 -25.76 7.99
N VAL A 72 -9.49 -24.72 7.18
CA VAL A 72 -10.64 -23.81 7.19
C VAL A 72 -11.24 -23.68 5.79
N ASP A 73 -12.55 -23.46 5.70
CA ASP A 73 -13.22 -23.29 4.40
C ASP A 73 -12.77 -22.01 3.69
N ASP A 74 -12.65 -20.92 4.45
CA ASP A 74 -12.17 -19.61 3.99
C ASP A 74 -11.02 -19.14 4.90
N PRO A 75 -9.98 -18.47 4.35
CA PRO A 75 -8.92 -17.90 5.15
C PRO A 75 -9.44 -16.93 6.22
N LEU A 76 -8.87 -17.01 7.41
CA LEU A 76 -9.27 -16.26 8.59
C LEU A 76 -8.15 -15.34 9.08
N GLN A 77 -8.53 -14.13 9.46
CA GLN A 77 -7.71 -13.19 10.22
C GLN A 77 -8.08 -13.32 11.70
N VAL A 78 -7.08 -13.59 12.54
CA VAL A 78 -7.23 -13.75 13.99
C VAL A 78 -6.54 -12.60 14.69
N VAL A 79 -7.32 -11.77 15.38
CA VAL A 79 -6.83 -10.65 16.19
C VAL A 79 -6.49 -11.16 17.59
N HIS A 80 -5.27 -10.88 18.06
CA HIS A 80 -4.78 -11.25 19.39
C HIS A 80 -4.91 -10.09 20.37
N LYS A 81 -5.50 -10.28 21.56
CA LYS A 81 -5.68 -9.27 22.62
C LYS A 81 -4.42 -8.47 22.92
N GLN A 82 -3.28 -9.14 23.00
CA GLN A 82 -1.98 -8.52 23.23
C GLN A 82 -0.90 -9.23 22.41
N VAL A 83 0.01 -8.43 21.86
CA VAL A 83 1.25 -8.88 21.21
C VAL A 83 2.36 -7.93 21.62
N GLU A 84 3.57 -8.47 21.78
CA GLU A 84 4.78 -7.68 21.99
C GLU A 84 5.35 -7.31 20.62
N LEU A 85 5.68 -6.03 20.42
CA LEU A 85 6.30 -5.56 19.19
C LEU A 85 7.80 -5.91 19.20
N PRO A 86 8.30 -6.71 18.23
CA PRO A 86 9.73 -6.96 18.13
C PRO A 86 10.50 -5.67 17.85
N TRP A 87 11.36 -5.29 18.79
CA TRP A 87 12.15 -4.08 18.77
C TRP A 87 13.62 -4.40 19.07
N THR A 88 14.52 -4.04 18.15
CA THR A 88 15.96 -4.24 18.34
C THR A 88 16.69 -2.90 18.34
N TYR A 89 17.56 -2.68 19.33
CA TYR A 89 18.43 -1.51 19.38
C TYR A 89 19.86 -1.85 18.99
N HIS A 90 20.42 -1.14 18.02
CA HIS A 90 21.77 -1.31 17.51
C HIS A 90 22.65 -0.11 17.90
N HIS A 91 23.71 -0.36 18.67
CA HIS A 91 24.70 0.65 19.07
C HIS A 91 25.87 0.68 18.08
N TRP A 92 25.78 1.54 17.06
CA TRP A 92 26.80 1.65 16.00
C TRP A 92 27.56 2.97 16.04
N GLN A 93 27.39 3.78 17.09
CA GLN A 93 28.01 5.09 17.22
C GLN A 93 29.55 5.07 17.26
N ASP A 94 30.14 3.96 17.69
CA ASP A 94 31.60 3.78 17.76
C ASP A 94 32.20 3.19 16.46
N LEU A 95 31.37 2.88 15.46
CA LEU A 95 31.79 2.33 14.18
C LEU A 95 32.13 3.43 13.18
N THR A 96 33.04 3.15 12.24
CA THR A 96 33.27 4.05 11.11
C THR A 96 32.08 4.09 10.16
N ALA A 97 31.93 5.17 9.39
CA ALA A 97 30.83 5.30 8.43
C ALA A 97 30.79 4.14 7.40
N GLN A 98 31.95 3.61 7.00
CA GLN A 98 32.04 2.47 6.09
C GLN A 98 31.52 1.18 6.75
N GLU A 99 31.86 0.94 8.01
CA GLU A 99 31.37 -0.21 8.76
C GLU A 99 29.86 -0.10 9.06
N GLN A 100 29.38 1.10 9.37
CA GLN A 100 27.95 1.38 9.53
C GLN A 100 27.18 1.04 8.27
N GLN A 101 27.66 1.50 7.10
CA GLN A 101 27.03 1.22 5.81
C GLN A 101 27.02 -0.29 5.49
N TYR A 102 28.16 -0.96 5.67
CA TYR A 102 28.25 -2.41 5.45
C TYR A 102 27.30 -3.21 6.35
N ARG A 103 27.20 -2.84 7.63
CA ARG A 103 26.26 -3.48 8.57
C ARG A 103 24.81 -3.16 8.26
N LEU A 104 24.50 -1.96 7.79
CA LEU A 104 23.16 -1.58 7.36
C LEU A 104 22.71 -2.43 6.17
N GLU A 105 23.57 -2.60 5.15
CA GLU A 105 23.30 -3.45 4.00
C GLU A 105 23.06 -4.91 4.43
N GLY A 106 23.93 -5.44 5.30
CA GLY A 106 23.74 -6.77 5.86
C GLY A 106 22.47 -6.91 6.70
N LEU A 107 22.09 -5.88 7.46
CA LEU A 107 20.87 -5.87 8.26
C LEU A 107 19.63 -5.89 7.36
N LEU A 108 19.55 -5.01 6.36
CA LEU A 108 18.44 -4.95 5.41
C LEU A 108 18.21 -6.31 4.73
N ASP A 109 19.28 -6.91 4.23
CA ASP A 109 19.29 -8.18 3.51
C ASP A 109 18.96 -9.37 4.44
N SER A 110 19.50 -9.39 5.67
CA SER A 110 19.17 -10.43 6.66
C SER A 110 17.73 -10.34 7.16
N ASP A 111 17.22 -9.13 7.33
CA ASP A 111 15.86 -8.87 7.76
C ASP A 111 14.87 -9.28 6.67
N ARG A 112 15.18 -9.00 5.40
CA ARG A 112 14.37 -9.44 4.27
C ARG A 112 14.27 -10.97 4.18
N ARG A 113 15.41 -11.66 4.25
CA ARG A 113 15.44 -13.13 4.28
C ARG A 113 14.72 -13.76 5.46
N LEU A 114 14.65 -13.07 6.60
CA LEU A 114 13.92 -13.57 7.77
C LEU A 114 12.42 -13.68 7.48
N GLY A 115 11.88 -12.81 6.59
CA GLY A 115 10.48 -12.83 6.20
C GLY A 115 9.51 -12.64 7.37
N PHE A 116 8.27 -13.09 7.20
CA PHE A 116 7.28 -13.17 8.27
C PHE A 116 6.51 -14.49 8.15
N ASP A 117 6.33 -15.18 9.27
CA ASP A 117 5.37 -16.28 9.38
C ASP A 117 3.97 -15.68 9.61
N LEU A 118 3.08 -15.83 8.63
CA LEU A 118 1.73 -15.26 8.65
C LEU A 118 0.86 -15.78 9.80
N GLU A 119 1.18 -16.95 10.34
CA GLU A 119 0.45 -17.54 11.48
C GLU A 119 0.90 -16.95 12.83
N GLN A 120 1.98 -16.16 12.86
CA GLN A 120 2.58 -15.61 14.07
C GLN A 120 2.54 -14.08 14.11
N ALA A 121 1.60 -13.54 14.89
CA ALA A 121 1.51 -12.10 15.13
C ALA A 121 2.63 -11.61 16.10
N PRO A 122 3.15 -10.37 15.94
CA PRO A 122 2.80 -9.41 14.89
C PRO A 122 3.64 -9.58 13.61
N LEU A 123 3.06 -9.27 12.45
CA LEU A 123 3.76 -9.29 11.16
C LEU A 123 4.50 -7.97 10.86
N MET A 124 5.17 -7.43 11.88
CA MET A 124 5.99 -6.24 11.78
C MET A 124 7.07 -6.22 12.87
N ARG A 125 8.16 -5.50 12.60
CA ARG A 125 9.27 -5.32 13.55
C ARG A 125 10.05 -4.05 13.26
N LEU A 126 10.76 -3.55 14.26
CA LEU A 126 11.57 -2.34 14.14
C LEU A 126 13.00 -2.55 14.64
N ASN A 127 13.93 -1.90 13.96
CA ASN A 127 15.33 -1.79 14.35
C ASN A 127 15.67 -0.31 14.51
N LEU A 128 16.02 0.12 15.72
CA LEU A 128 16.55 1.46 15.98
C LEU A 128 18.07 1.40 16.02
N ILE A 129 18.71 2.13 15.12
CA ILE A 129 20.17 2.11 14.92
C ILE A 129 20.72 3.46 15.32
N GLN A 130 21.59 3.49 16.33
CA GLN A 130 22.29 4.69 16.73
C GLN A 130 23.60 4.82 15.95
N LEU A 131 23.70 5.84 15.10
CA LEU A 131 24.89 6.11 14.27
C LEU A 131 25.83 7.15 14.91
N GLY A 132 25.33 7.91 15.89
CA GLY A 132 26.08 8.90 16.66
C GLY A 132 25.23 9.46 17.81
N ASP A 133 25.72 10.48 18.50
CA ASP A 133 25.03 11.04 19.69
C ASP A 133 23.59 11.51 19.41
N GLN A 134 23.37 12.08 18.23
CA GLN A 134 22.09 12.68 17.83
C GLN A 134 21.64 12.25 16.42
N THR A 135 22.15 11.13 15.93
CA THR A 135 21.82 10.60 14.60
C THR A 135 21.43 9.15 14.74
N TYR A 136 20.20 8.84 14.32
CA TYR A 136 19.63 7.51 14.36
C TYR A 136 19.07 7.14 13.00
N GLN A 137 18.97 5.85 12.74
CA GLN A 137 18.16 5.30 11.68
C GLN A 137 17.10 4.38 12.27
N LEU A 138 15.87 4.51 11.79
CA LEU A 138 14.77 3.61 12.12
C LEU A 138 14.45 2.79 10.89
N LEU A 139 14.69 1.48 10.96
CA LEU A 139 14.25 0.50 9.98
C LEU A 139 12.95 -0.12 10.49
N TRP A 140 11.88 0.01 9.72
CA TRP A 140 10.58 -0.59 9.97
C TRP A 140 10.25 -1.58 8.87
N SER A 141 10.07 -2.83 9.25
CA SER A 141 9.71 -3.92 8.35
C SER A 141 8.31 -4.44 8.68
N HIS A 142 7.50 -4.71 7.67
CA HIS A 142 6.16 -5.27 7.86
C HIS A 142 5.69 -6.06 6.64
N HIS A 143 4.68 -6.92 6.83
CA HIS A 143 3.99 -7.55 5.72
C HIS A 143 2.81 -6.69 5.27
N HIS A 144 2.69 -6.47 3.96
CA HIS A 144 1.67 -5.62 3.34
C HIS A 144 0.22 -6.12 3.58
N ILE A 145 0.02 -7.36 4.02
CA ILE A 145 -1.29 -7.96 4.34
C ILE A 145 -1.96 -7.29 5.56
N LEU A 146 -1.16 -6.63 6.41
CA LEU A 146 -1.68 -5.90 7.56
C LEU A 146 -2.35 -4.60 7.13
N PHE A 147 -1.71 -3.80 6.27
CA PHE A 147 -2.19 -2.47 5.94
C PHE A 147 -1.64 -1.88 4.64
N ASP A 148 -2.31 -0.86 4.11
CA ASP A 148 -1.91 -0.12 2.91
C ASP A 148 -1.08 1.14 3.20
N GLY A 149 -0.51 1.78 2.16
CA GLY A 149 0.34 2.96 2.31
C GLY A 149 -0.36 4.18 2.95
N TRP A 150 -1.69 4.29 2.84
CA TRP A 150 -2.46 5.31 3.56
C TRP A 150 -2.48 5.02 5.06
N SER A 151 -2.74 3.77 5.43
CA SER A 151 -2.70 3.29 6.80
C SER A 151 -1.31 3.40 7.41
N MET A 152 -0.25 3.14 6.63
CA MET A 152 1.14 3.32 7.02
C MET A 152 1.41 4.77 7.47
N ALA A 153 0.90 5.77 6.74
CA ALA A 153 1.01 7.17 7.11
C ALA A 153 0.36 7.48 8.48
N ILE A 154 -0.82 6.89 8.73
CA ILE A 154 -1.54 7.03 10.01
C ILE A 154 -0.69 6.42 11.14
N VAL A 155 -0.21 5.19 10.96
CA VAL A 155 0.62 4.49 11.95
C VAL A 155 1.86 5.31 12.31
N LEU A 156 2.56 5.83 11.30
CA LEU A 156 3.73 6.69 11.51
C LEU A 156 3.37 7.99 12.21
N GLN A 157 2.27 8.64 11.83
CA GLN A 157 1.84 9.88 12.47
C GLN A 157 1.51 9.65 13.95
N GLU A 158 0.76 8.59 14.26
CA GLU A 158 0.39 8.26 15.63
C GLU A 158 1.62 7.87 16.48
N ALA A 159 2.56 7.08 15.95
CA ALA A 159 3.77 6.68 16.68
C ALA A 159 4.58 7.90 17.15
N PHE A 160 4.82 8.88 16.27
CA PHE A 160 5.52 10.10 16.65
C PHE A 160 4.68 11.04 17.53
N ALA A 161 3.35 11.05 17.37
CA ALA A 161 2.48 11.81 18.26
C ALA A 161 2.52 11.27 19.70
N PHE A 162 2.47 9.93 19.87
CA PHE A 162 2.61 9.29 21.17
C PHE A 162 3.98 9.54 21.79
N TYR A 163 5.05 9.47 20.99
CA TYR A 163 6.40 9.81 21.44
C TYR A 163 6.46 11.24 21.98
N GLU A 164 6.01 12.23 21.20
CA GLU A 164 6.06 13.64 21.57
C GLU A 164 5.25 13.95 22.83
N ALA A 165 4.03 13.40 22.95
CA ALA A 165 3.22 13.57 24.14
C ALA A 165 3.91 12.98 25.39
N THR A 166 4.50 11.78 25.25
CA THR A 166 5.22 11.13 26.36
C THR A 166 6.44 11.92 26.80
N ILE A 167 7.21 12.48 25.86
CA ILE A 167 8.36 13.35 26.18
C ILE A 167 7.94 14.61 26.94
N LYS A 168 6.78 15.17 26.62
CA LYS A 168 6.23 16.36 27.30
C LYS A 168 5.53 16.05 28.62
N GLY A 169 5.34 14.77 28.95
CA GLY A 169 4.52 14.36 30.10
C GLY A 169 3.03 14.68 29.91
N GLU A 170 2.57 14.75 28.67
CA GLU A 170 1.19 15.05 28.29
C GLU A 170 0.44 13.76 27.94
N ALA A 171 -0.87 13.71 28.21
CA ALA A 171 -1.72 12.63 27.74
C ALA A 171 -2.17 12.91 26.30
N LEU A 172 -1.92 11.97 25.38
CA LEU A 172 -2.44 12.06 24.02
C LEU A 172 -3.81 11.39 23.92
N HIS A 173 -4.84 12.17 23.61
CA HIS A 173 -6.19 11.67 23.38
C HIS A 173 -6.52 11.67 21.89
N LEU A 174 -6.31 10.52 21.23
CA LEU A 174 -6.75 10.30 19.86
C LEU A 174 -8.11 9.60 19.86
N LYS A 175 -9.04 10.07 19.01
CA LYS A 175 -10.34 9.41 18.79
C LYS A 175 -10.13 7.95 18.42
N SER A 176 -10.85 7.01 19.04
CA SER A 176 -10.72 5.59 18.70
C SER A 176 -10.94 5.35 17.20
N PRO A 177 -10.01 4.66 16.51
CA PRO A 177 -10.15 4.40 15.09
C PRO A 177 -11.28 3.39 14.88
N ARG A 178 -11.89 3.42 13.69
CA ARG A 178 -12.82 2.37 13.31
C ARG A 178 -12.04 1.08 13.04
N PRO A 179 -12.41 -0.07 13.63
CA PRO A 179 -11.66 -1.30 13.44
C PRO A 179 -11.86 -1.87 12.02
N TYR A 180 -10.85 -2.55 11.50
CA TYR A 180 -10.85 -3.10 10.13
C TYR A 180 -11.98 -4.13 9.88
N ARG A 181 -12.41 -4.86 10.91
CA ARG A 181 -13.57 -5.77 10.83
C ARG A 181 -14.86 -5.11 10.33
N ASP A 182 -15.02 -3.80 10.58
CA ASP A 182 -16.20 -3.05 10.15
C ASP A 182 -16.17 -2.87 8.61
N TYR A 183 -14.97 -2.77 8.01
CA TYR A 183 -14.81 -2.79 6.56
C TYR A 183 -15.11 -4.17 5.98
N ILE A 184 -14.65 -5.26 6.61
CA ILE A 184 -15.03 -6.62 6.21
C ILE A 184 -16.55 -6.82 6.28
N SER A 185 -17.18 -6.33 7.35
CA SER A 185 -18.64 -6.38 7.50
C SER A 185 -19.36 -5.53 6.45
N TRP A 186 -18.78 -4.38 6.08
CA TRP A 186 -19.29 -3.52 5.01
C TRP A 186 -19.18 -4.20 3.64
N LEU A 187 -18.08 -4.89 3.33
CA LEU A 187 -17.91 -5.64 2.08
C LEU A 187 -19.03 -6.69 1.89
N LYS A 188 -19.40 -7.40 2.97
CA LYS A 188 -20.49 -8.41 2.95
C LYS A 188 -21.88 -7.82 2.68
N GLN A 189 -22.04 -6.50 2.80
CA GLN A 189 -23.32 -5.81 2.58
C GLN A 189 -23.44 -5.24 1.16
N GLN A 190 -22.40 -5.37 0.32
CA GLN A 190 -22.41 -4.80 -1.02
C GLN A 190 -23.20 -5.65 -2.02
N ASP A 191 -23.77 -5.00 -3.03
CA ASP A 191 -24.53 -5.67 -4.09
C ASP A 191 -23.58 -6.22 -5.17
N LEU A 192 -23.15 -7.46 -4.98
CA LEU A 192 -22.25 -8.14 -5.91
C LEU A 192 -22.85 -8.33 -7.31
N GLU A 193 -24.17 -8.50 -7.45
CA GLU A 193 -24.80 -8.68 -8.76
C GLU A 193 -24.86 -7.37 -9.55
N GLN A 194 -25.09 -6.24 -8.87
CA GLN A 194 -25.01 -4.93 -9.48
C GLN A 194 -23.58 -4.63 -9.95
N ALA A 195 -22.58 -4.89 -9.09
CA ALA A 195 -21.17 -4.72 -9.46
C ALA A 195 -20.77 -5.62 -10.63
N LYS A 196 -21.18 -6.88 -10.62
CA LYS A 196 -20.96 -7.83 -11.71
C LYS A 196 -21.54 -7.31 -13.03
N THR A 197 -22.77 -6.81 -13.01
CA THR A 197 -23.42 -6.24 -14.21
C THR A 197 -22.63 -5.05 -14.75
N PHE A 198 -22.17 -4.15 -13.87
CA PHE A 198 -21.33 -3.02 -14.25
C PHE A 198 -20.02 -3.48 -14.91
N TRP A 199 -19.30 -4.42 -14.28
CA TRP A 199 -18.03 -4.91 -14.79
C TRP A 199 -18.16 -5.68 -16.10
N GLN A 200 -19.21 -6.49 -16.26
CA GLN A 200 -19.52 -7.14 -17.54
C GLN A 200 -19.73 -6.12 -18.67
N GLN A 201 -20.50 -5.06 -18.42
CA GLN A 201 -20.72 -4.00 -19.41
C GLN A 201 -19.42 -3.25 -19.74
N LYS A 202 -18.61 -2.95 -18.72
CA LYS A 202 -17.32 -2.24 -18.89
C LYS A 202 -16.32 -3.04 -19.72
N LEU A 203 -16.27 -4.37 -19.53
CA LEU A 203 -15.29 -5.26 -20.16
C LEU A 203 -15.78 -5.96 -21.42
N GLN A 204 -17.05 -5.79 -21.80
CA GLN A 204 -17.65 -6.42 -22.97
C GLN A 204 -16.83 -6.18 -24.26
N GLY A 205 -16.50 -7.25 -24.99
CA GLY A 205 -15.74 -7.18 -26.23
C GLY A 205 -14.26 -6.83 -26.05
N PHE A 206 -13.71 -7.02 -24.85
CA PHE A 206 -12.28 -6.89 -24.61
C PHE A 206 -11.64 -8.29 -24.57
N GLU A 207 -10.91 -8.64 -25.62
CA GLU A 207 -10.51 -10.03 -25.91
C GLU A 207 -9.04 -10.32 -25.60
N SER A 208 -8.19 -9.31 -25.36
CA SER A 208 -6.76 -9.51 -25.10
C SER A 208 -6.12 -8.36 -24.32
N PRO A 209 -5.15 -8.62 -23.44
CA PRO A 209 -4.45 -7.58 -22.69
C PRO A 209 -3.70 -6.61 -23.60
N THR A 210 -3.46 -5.39 -23.12
CA THR A 210 -2.66 -4.40 -23.85
C THR A 210 -1.17 -4.72 -23.75
N VAL A 211 -0.64 -5.38 -24.79
CA VAL A 211 0.78 -5.78 -24.87
C VAL A 211 1.67 -4.60 -25.30
N ILE A 212 2.69 -4.29 -24.50
CA ILE A 212 3.71 -3.29 -24.83
C ILE A 212 4.74 -3.92 -25.79
N ARG A 213 4.75 -3.50 -27.07
CA ARG A 213 5.60 -4.13 -28.10
C ARG A 213 7.06 -3.64 -28.13
N VAL A 214 7.61 -3.25 -26.98
CA VAL A 214 9.00 -2.77 -26.86
C VAL A 214 9.94 -3.97 -26.72
N ASN A 215 11.03 -4.01 -27.51
CA ASN A 215 12.06 -5.07 -27.45
C ASN A 215 11.60 -6.51 -27.77
N GLN A 216 10.59 -6.71 -28.64
CA GLN A 216 10.24 -8.07 -29.12
C GLN A 216 11.51 -8.79 -29.65
N GLY A 217 11.87 -9.93 -29.04
CA GLY A 217 13.02 -10.76 -29.44
C GLY A 217 14.22 -10.78 -28.48
N LYS A 218 14.20 -10.05 -27.36
CA LYS A 218 15.20 -10.22 -26.28
C LYS A 218 14.73 -11.26 -25.26
N GLN A 219 15.63 -12.11 -24.76
CA GLN A 219 15.32 -13.00 -23.63
C GLN A 219 14.87 -12.15 -22.45
N GLN A 220 13.68 -12.43 -21.92
CA GLN A 220 13.26 -11.86 -20.65
C GLN A 220 14.23 -12.34 -19.57
N THR A 221 15.05 -11.43 -19.06
CA THR A 221 15.80 -11.68 -17.84
C THR A 221 14.81 -11.65 -16.69
N LYS A 222 14.67 -12.76 -15.96
CA LYS A 222 13.96 -12.75 -14.68
C LYS A 222 14.67 -11.75 -13.76
N GLY A 223 13.93 -10.82 -13.17
CA GLY A 223 14.47 -9.83 -12.25
C GLY A 223 13.60 -8.58 -12.16
N HIS A 224 13.75 -7.86 -11.05
CA HIS A 224 13.14 -6.57 -10.80
C HIS A 224 14.15 -5.45 -11.09
N GLN A 225 13.71 -4.37 -11.73
CA GLN A 225 14.51 -3.15 -11.90
C GLN A 225 13.62 -1.93 -11.61
N GLU A 226 14.19 -0.97 -10.88
CA GLU A 226 13.52 0.27 -10.55
C GLU A 226 14.17 1.45 -11.29
N GLN A 227 13.36 2.38 -11.79
CA GLN A 227 13.83 3.66 -12.29
C GLN A 227 13.02 4.80 -11.68
N ARG A 228 13.73 5.83 -11.19
CA ARG A 228 13.14 7.01 -10.56
C ARG A 228 13.35 8.24 -11.43
N PHE A 229 12.27 8.98 -11.65
CA PHE A 229 12.28 10.25 -12.36
C PHE A 229 11.42 11.26 -11.61
N SER A 230 11.85 12.52 -11.62
CA SER A 230 11.10 13.62 -11.01
C SER A 230 10.84 14.70 -12.04
N LEU A 231 9.62 15.24 -12.05
CA LEU A 231 9.33 16.48 -12.75
C LEU A 231 9.99 17.65 -12.00
N SER A 232 10.42 18.67 -12.74
CA SER A 232 10.90 19.90 -12.12
C SER A 232 9.77 20.55 -11.30
N PRO A 233 10.09 21.30 -10.22
CA PRO A 233 9.08 22.01 -9.44
C PRO A 233 8.18 22.92 -10.29
N GLU A 234 8.76 23.56 -11.30
CA GLU A 234 8.04 24.36 -12.31
C GLU A 234 6.97 23.53 -13.03
N ASN A 235 7.35 22.40 -13.62
CA ASN A 235 6.43 21.53 -14.37
C ASN A 235 5.35 20.94 -13.45
N THR A 236 5.72 20.54 -12.23
CA THR A 236 4.77 20.05 -11.22
C THR A 236 3.74 21.13 -10.86
N ASN A 237 4.17 22.37 -10.65
CA ASN A 237 3.27 23.49 -10.33
C ASN A 237 2.34 23.85 -11.50
N GLN A 238 2.84 23.78 -12.74
CA GLN A 238 2.02 24.01 -13.93
C GLN A 238 0.94 22.91 -14.08
N LEU A 239 1.30 21.63 -13.88
CA LEU A 239 0.34 20.53 -13.88
C LEU A 239 -0.71 20.69 -12.78
N GLN A 240 -0.29 21.04 -11.56
CA GLN A 240 -1.20 21.29 -10.44
C GLN A 240 -2.17 22.44 -10.73
N SER A 241 -1.69 23.51 -11.37
CA SER A 241 -2.53 24.65 -11.76
C SER A 241 -3.54 24.26 -12.83
N LEU A 242 -3.11 23.48 -13.84
CA LEU A 242 -3.98 22.98 -14.90
C LEU A 242 -5.11 22.11 -14.36
N VAL A 243 -4.80 21.15 -13.49
CA VAL A 243 -5.84 20.28 -12.92
C VAL A 243 -6.84 21.06 -12.07
N ARG A 244 -6.38 22.03 -11.29
CA ARG A 244 -7.27 22.93 -10.52
C ARG A 244 -8.17 23.77 -11.43
N GLN A 245 -7.60 24.38 -12.47
CA GLN A 245 -8.34 25.21 -13.41
C GLN A 245 -9.44 24.42 -14.15
N HIS A 246 -9.17 23.16 -14.49
CA HIS A 246 -10.08 22.33 -15.26
C HIS A 246 -10.93 21.35 -14.43
N HIS A 247 -10.85 21.43 -13.10
CA HIS A 247 -11.55 20.55 -12.16
C HIS A 247 -11.24 19.06 -12.40
N LEU A 248 -9.98 18.78 -12.70
CA LEU A 248 -9.43 17.44 -12.85
C LEU A 248 -8.62 17.05 -11.60
N THR A 249 -8.34 15.76 -11.45
CA THR A 249 -7.35 15.25 -10.50
C THR A 249 -6.01 14.98 -11.18
N LEU A 250 -4.90 15.05 -10.43
CA LEU A 250 -3.59 14.61 -10.93
C LEU A 250 -3.62 13.13 -11.31
N ASN A 251 -4.31 12.29 -10.53
CA ASN A 251 -4.51 10.88 -10.83
C ASN A 251 -5.11 10.68 -12.23
N THR A 252 -6.17 11.39 -12.57
CA THR A 252 -6.78 11.31 -13.91
C THR A 252 -5.81 11.73 -15.01
N VAL A 253 -5.02 12.79 -14.81
CA VAL A 253 -4.01 13.22 -15.80
C VAL A 253 -2.92 12.16 -15.98
N VAL A 254 -2.43 11.57 -14.89
CA VAL A 254 -1.39 10.53 -14.96
C VAL A 254 -1.92 9.25 -15.61
N GLN A 255 -3.13 8.80 -15.25
CA GLN A 255 -3.78 7.67 -15.91
C GLN A 255 -4.05 7.95 -17.40
N GLY A 256 -4.45 9.18 -17.76
CA GLY A 256 -4.61 9.58 -19.16
C GLY A 256 -3.28 9.59 -19.92
N ALA A 257 -2.20 10.07 -19.32
CA ALA A 257 -0.86 10.02 -19.91
C ALA A 257 -0.38 8.58 -20.10
N TRP A 258 -0.61 7.72 -19.11
CA TRP A 258 -0.30 6.28 -19.18
C TRP A 258 -1.09 5.58 -20.29
N ALA A 259 -2.39 5.86 -20.37
CA ALA A 259 -3.26 5.40 -21.43
C ALA A 259 -2.73 5.77 -22.83
N ILE A 260 -2.39 7.04 -23.03
CA ILE A 260 -1.81 7.50 -24.31
C ILE A 260 -0.50 6.75 -24.60
N LEU A 261 0.37 6.57 -23.61
CA LEU A 261 1.63 5.84 -23.77
C LEU A 261 1.38 4.40 -24.22
N LEU A 262 0.53 3.65 -23.51
CA LEU A 262 0.18 2.28 -23.85
C LEU A 262 -0.41 2.16 -25.26
N SER A 263 -1.32 3.07 -25.63
CA SER A 263 -1.90 3.09 -26.98
C SER A 263 -0.82 3.26 -28.06
N ARG A 264 0.16 4.15 -27.85
CA ARG A 264 1.24 4.38 -28.83
C ARG A 264 2.21 3.21 -28.94
N TYR A 265 2.52 2.54 -27.83
CA TYR A 265 3.49 1.44 -27.80
C TYR A 265 2.89 0.06 -28.13
N SER A 266 1.58 -0.12 -27.93
CA SER A 266 0.86 -1.31 -28.39
C SER A 266 0.41 -1.19 -29.84
N GLY A 267 0.03 0.03 -30.27
CA GLY A 267 -0.63 0.30 -31.54
C GLY A 267 -2.16 0.21 -31.46
N GLU A 268 -2.71 -0.13 -30.29
CA GLU A 268 -4.15 -0.28 -30.05
C GLU A 268 -4.78 1.03 -29.56
N SER A 269 -6.07 1.24 -29.88
CA SER A 269 -6.85 2.40 -29.39
C SER A 269 -7.79 2.06 -28.24
N ASP A 270 -8.06 0.78 -28.00
CA ASP A 270 -8.79 0.28 -26.84
C ASP A 270 -7.79 -0.42 -25.93
N ILE A 271 -7.55 0.14 -24.75
CA ILE A 271 -6.45 -0.25 -23.89
C ILE A 271 -6.96 -0.55 -22.48
N ILE A 272 -6.25 -1.43 -21.79
CA ILE A 272 -6.53 -1.81 -20.42
C ILE A 272 -5.25 -1.84 -19.60
N PHE A 273 -5.35 -1.35 -18.37
CA PHE A 273 -4.30 -1.46 -17.36
C PHE A 273 -4.95 -1.57 -15.98
N GLY A 274 -4.22 -2.08 -15.01
CA GLY A 274 -4.66 -2.07 -13.61
C GLY A 274 -4.47 -0.68 -13.02
N ALA A 275 -5.41 -0.20 -12.22
CA ALA A 275 -5.25 0.99 -11.41
C ALA A 275 -5.59 0.67 -9.96
N THR A 276 -4.70 1.04 -9.04
CA THR A 276 -4.96 0.88 -7.61
C THR A 276 -5.82 2.04 -7.11
N VAL A 277 -6.93 1.72 -6.47
CA VAL A 277 -7.84 2.67 -5.82
C VAL A 277 -7.72 2.55 -4.30
N SER A 278 -8.13 3.60 -3.57
CA SER A 278 -8.01 3.62 -2.10
C SER A 278 -8.91 2.61 -1.40
N GLY A 279 -10.05 2.24 -2.01
CA GLY A 279 -11.15 1.47 -1.42
C GLY A 279 -11.80 2.10 -0.19
N ARG A 280 -11.44 3.34 0.15
CA ARG A 280 -12.01 4.11 1.28
C ARG A 280 -13.33 4.75 0.87
N SER A 281 -14.39 3.95 0.83
CA SER A 281 -15.72 4.40 0.42
C SER A 281 -16.30 5.44 1.38
N THR A 282 -16.83 6.55 0.85
CA THR A 282 -17.52 7.59 1.62
C THR A 282 -18.80 7.09 2.31
N THR A 283 -19.32 5.94 1.86
CA THR A 283 -20.47 5.26 2.49
C THR A 283 -20.13 4.56 3.80
N LEU A 284 -18.84 4.43 4.14
CA LEU A 284 -18.35 3.86 5.39
C LEU A 284 -17.79 4.97 6.30
N PRO A 285 -18.57 5.49 7.28
CA PRO A 285 -18.10 6.58 8.14
C PRO A 285 -16.78 6.27 8.85
N GLY A 286 -15.83 7.21 8.88
CA GLY A 286 -14.56 7.03 9.60
C GLY A 286 -13.54 6.12 8.93
N VAL A 287 -13.81 5.65 7.70
CA VAL A 287 -12.89 4.83 6.90
C VAL A 287 -11.52 5.49 6.70
N GLU A 288 -11.45 6.82 6.67
CA GLU A 288 -10.19 7.56 6.47
C GLU A 288 -9.17 7.42 7.60
N SER A 289 -9.64 7.02 8.79
CA SER A 289 -8.79 6.77 9.97
C SER A 289 -8.54 5.28 10.23
N MET A 290 -9.10 4.41 9.39
CA MET A 290 -8.98 2.96 9.54
C MET A 290 -7.60 2.50 9.06
N VAL A 291 -6.96 1.64 9.87
CA VAL A 291 -5.72 0.96 9.50
C VAL A 291 -6.10 -0.45 9.02
N GLY A 292 -5.67 -0.78 7.81
CA GLY A 292 -5.93 -2.07 7.16
C GLY A 292 -5.59 -2.05 5.67
N VAL A 293 -5.73 -3.17 4.98
CA VAL A 293 -5.63 -3.21 3.50
C VAL A 293 -6.99 -2.83 2.93
N LEU A 294 -7.16 -1.56 2.56
CA LEU A 294 -8.40 -1.08 1.94
C LEU A 294 -8.23 -0.89 0.43
N ILE A 295 -6.99 -0.73 -0.04
CA ILE A 295 -6.71 -0.65 -1.47
C ILE A 295 -7.28 -1.84 -2.24
N ASN A 296 -7.67 -1.58 -3.48
CA ASN A 296 -8.01 -2.63 -4.44
C ASN A 296 -7.42 -2.26 -5.80
N THR A 297 -7.13 -3.27 -6.64
CA THR A 297 -6.69 -3.05 -8.02
C THR A 297 -7.86 -3.33 -8.95
N LEU A 298 -8.20 -2.34 -9.78
CA LEU A 298 -9.31 -2.43 -10.72
C LEU A 298 -8.82 -2.36 -12.15
N ALA A 299 -9.59 -2.94 -13.07
CA ALA A 299 -9.32 -2.83 -14.49
C ALA A 299 -9.78 -1.47 -15.03
N THR A 300 -8.85 -0.70 -15.59
CA THR A 300 -9.11 0.60 -16.22
C THR A 300 -9.04 0.44 -17.73
N ARG A 301 -10.21 0.22 -18.35
CA ARG A 301 -10.35 0.17 -19.82
C ARG A 301 -10.65 1.57 -20.37
N VAL A 302 -9.84 2.04 -21.31
CA VAL A 302 -9.90 3.39 -21.87
C VAL A 302 -9.82 3.32 -23.40
N LYS A 303 -10.60 4.15 -24.09
CA LYS A 303 -10.46 4.35 -25.54
C LYS A 303 -9.68 5.63 -25.82
N VAL A 304 -8.58 5.50 -26.56
CA VAL A 304 -7.69 6.59 -26.99
C VAL A 304 -7.88 6.81 -28.49
N ALA A 305 -8.82 7.68 -28.85
CA ALA A 305 -9.01 8.07 -30.25
C ALA A 305 -7.99 9.15 -30.66
N ARG A 306 -7.44 9.04 -31.88
CA ARG A 306 -6.35 9.91 -32.38
C ARG A 306 -6.76 11.37 -32.57
N GLU A 307 -8.06 11.62 -32.72
CA GLU A 307 -8.62 12.94 -33.07
C GLU A 307 -9.30 13.63 -31.89
N THR A 308 -9.30 13.02 -30.70
CA THR A 308 -9.99 13.57 -29.52
C THR A 308 -9.18 14.67 -28.87
N GLU A 309 -9.84 15.79 -28.57
CA GLU A 309 -9.26 16.85 -27.75
C GLU A 309 -8.94 16.34 -26.34
N LEU A 310 -7.74 16.68 -25.84
CA LEU A 310 -7.22 16.14 -24.58
C LEU A 310 -8.09 16.47 -23.36
N LEU A 311 -8.53 17.72 -23.22
CA LEU A 311 -9.27 18.17 -22.03
C LEU A 311 -10.67 17.54 -21.92
N PRO A 312 -11.51 17.54 -22.98
CA PRO A 312 -12.78 16.81 -22.94
C PRO A 312 -12.60 15.32 -22.61
N TRP A 313 -11.60 14.67 -23.22
CA TRP A 313 -11.31 13.26 -22.98
C TRP A 313 -10.90 12.97 -21.53
N LEU A 314 -10.04 13.80 -20.93
CA LEU A 314 -9.65 13.65 -19.52
C LEU A 314 -10.85 13.83 -18.57
N LYS A 315 -11.80 14.71 -18.90
CA LYS A 315 -13.03 14.88 -18.10
C LYS A 315 -13.93 13.65 -18.18
N GLU A 316 -14.06 13.06 -19.37
CA GLU A 316 -14.78 11.80 -19.55
C GLU A 316 -14.11 10.67 -18.77
N LEU A 317 -12.79 10.55 -18.85
CA LEU A 317 -12.01 9.58 -18.07
C LEU A 317 -12.25 9.76 -16.56
N GLN A 318 -12.25 10.99 -16.05
CA GLN A 318 -12.57 11.26 -14.63
C GLN A 318 -13.98 10.81 -14.27
N ALA A 319 -14.97 11.11 -15.12
CA ALA A 319 -16.36 10.72 -14.87
C ALA A 319 -16.50 9.19 -14.81
N GLN A 320 -15.83 8.47 -15.71
CA GLN A 320 -15.79 7.01 -15.70
C GLN A 320 -15.10 6.44 -14.45
N GLN A 321 -14.02 7.08 -13.98
CA GLN A 321 -13.34 6.69 -12.75
C GLN A 321 -14.26 6.86 -11.52
N ILE A 322 -14.99 7.98 -11.43
CA ILE A 322 -15.96 8.23 -10.35
C ILE A 322 -17.10 7.20 -10.35
N GLU A 323 -17.60 6.81 -11.53
CA GLU A 323 -18.61 5.76 -11.65
C GLU A 323 -18.05 4.40 -11.19
N GLN A 324 -16.84 4.07 -11.63
CA GLN A 324 -16.15 2.82 -11.26
C GLN A 324 -15.88 2.71 -9.75
N GLU A 325 -15.62 3.83 -9.06
CA GLU A 325 -15.42 3.85 -7.60
C GLU A 325 -16.61 3.28 -6.81
N GLN A 326 -17.83 3.37 -7.34
CA GLN A 326 -19.02 2.81 -6.69
C GLN A 326 -19.00 1.28 -6.61
N TYR A 327 -18.24 0.63 -7.50
CA TYR A 327 -18.10 -0.83 -7.60
C TYR A 327 -16.68 -1.30 -7.30
N ALA A 328 -15.87 -0.44 -6.68
CA ALA A 328 -14.47 -0.71 -6.35
C ALA A 328 -14.27 -1.82 -5.32
N TYR A 329 -15.33 -2.26 -4.63
CA TYR A 329 -15.28 -3.39 -3.70
C TYR A 329 -15.24 -4.75 -4.42
N TYR A 330 -15.52 -4.80 -5.73
CA TYR A 330 -15.61 -6.06 -6.46
C TYR A 330 -14.21 -6.69 -6.65
N PRO A 331 -14.03 -8.00 -6.43
CA PRO A 331 -12.71 -8.62 -6.49
C PRO A 331 -12.10 -8.64 -7.90
N LEU A 332 -10.82 -8.30 -8.05
CA LEU A 332 -10.14 -8.33 -9.36
C LEU A 332 -10.19 -9.71 -10.03
N ALA A 333 -10.05 -10.79 -9.25
CA ALA A 333 -10.15 -12.15 -9.76
C ALA A 333 -11.51 -12.39 -10.44
N GLU A 334 -12.60 -11.91 -9.83
CA GLU A 334 -13.94 -11.97 -10.40
C GLU A 334 -14.05 -11.07 -11.64
N ILE A 335 -13.55 -9.82 -11.58
CA ILE A 335 -13.52 -8.89 -12.73
C ILE A 335 -12.89 -9.56 -13.97
N GLN A 336 -11.78 -10.28 -13.79
CA GLN A 336 -11.09 -10.96 -14.87
C GLN A 336 -11.97 -12.02 -15.56
N THR A 337 -12.79 -12.76 -14.80
CA THR A 337 -13.71 -13.77 -15.36
C THR A 337 -14.87 -13.17 -16.18
N LEU A 338 -15.14 -11.88 -16.02
CA LEU A 338 -16.22 -11.17 -16.72
C LEU A 338 -15.79 -10.58 -18.07
N SER A 339 -14.51 -10.72 -18.43
CA SER A 339 -13.98 -10.29 -19.73
C SER A 339 -14.03 -11.41 -20.77
N ASP A 340 -13.88 -11.05 -22.05
CA ASP A 340 -13.75 -12.00 -23.15
C ASP A 340 -12.28 -12.48 -23.33
N VAL A 341 -11.39 -12.11 -22.40
CA VAL A 341 -9.98 -12.55 -22.39
C VAL A 341 -9.92 -14.05 -22.06
N PRO A 342 -9.18 -14.87 -22.82
CA PRO A 342 -9.09 -16.31 -22.57
C PRO A 342 -8.61 -16.64 -21.15
N GLN A 343 -9.23 -17.64 -20.52
CA GLN A 343 -8.81 -18.14 -19.21
C GLN A 343 -7.31 -18.48 -19.20
N GLY A 344 -6.63 -18.12 -18.10
CA GLY A 344 -5.18 -18.27 -17.96
C GLY A 344 -4.37 -17.11 -18.56
N THR A 345 -5.00 -16.18 -19.27
CA THR A 345 -4.35 -14.94 -19.72
C THR A 345 -4.65 -13.82 -18.72
N PRO A 346 -3.65 -13.02 -18.29
CA PRO A 346 -3.91 -11.88 -17.42
C PRO A 346 -4.77 -10.83 -18.14
N LEU A 347 -5.66 -10.16 -17.40
CA LEU A 347 -6.52 -9.11 -17.96
C LEU A 347 -5.69 -7.89 -18.45
N PHE A 348 -4.60 -7.57 -17.74
CA PHE A 348 -3.67 -6.50 -18.07
C PHE A 348 -2.23 -6.89 -17.72
N GLU A 349 -1.26 -6.29 -18.41
CA GLU A 349 0.18 -6.51 -18.19
C GLU A 349 0.88 -5.33 -17.51
N SER A 350 0.15 -4.26 -17.21
CA SER A 350 0.69 -3.10 -16.51
C SER A 350 -0.28 -2.58 -15.47
N ILE A 351 0.26 -2.03 -14.38
CA ILE A 351 -0.48 -1.40 -13.29
C ILE A 351 0.07 0.01 -13.09
N LEU A 352 -0.83 0.95 -12.83
CA LEU A 352 -0.50 2.30 -12.41
C LEU A 352 -1.02 2.54 -11.00
N VAL A 353 -0.12 2.92 -10.09
CA VAL A 353 -0.44 3.30 -8.71
C VAL A 353 -0.21 4.81 -8.59
N PHE A 354 -1.25 5.55 -8.18
CA PHE A 354 -1.14 6.97 -7.87
C PHE A 354 -1.31 7.18 -6.36
N GLU A 355 -0.22 7.47 -5.69
CA GLU A 355 -0.18 7.61 -4.24
C GLU A 355 -0.36 9.08 -3.84
N ASN A 356 -1.37 9.36 -3.01
CA ASN A 356 -1.62 10.70 -2.45
C ASN A 356 -1.73 10.62 -0.92
N TYR A 357 -0.71 10.05 -0.29
CA TYR A 357 -0.71 9.86 1.15
C TYR A 357 -0.57 11.19 1.91
N PRO A 358 -1.11 11.28 3.14
CA PRO A 358 -0.98 12.48 3.98
C PRO A 358 0.45 12.73 4.51
N MET A 359 1.44 11.93 4.10
CA MET A 359 2.85 12.10 4.44
C MET A 359 3.45 13.23 3.60
N LYS A 360 3.80 14.36 4.22
CA LYS A 360 4.66 15.35 3.54
C LYS A 360 6.12 14.95 3.72
N GLU A 361 6.93 15.21 2.69
CA GLU A 361 8.39 15.18 2.70
C GLU A 361 8.96 15.81 3.99
N SER A 362 9.98 15.18 4.58
CA SER A 362 10.75 15.60 5.76
C SER A 362 10.04 16.59 6.69
N GLN A 363 9.42 16.09 7.76
CA GLN A 363 8.75 16.94 8.73
C GLN A 363 9.53 17.00 10.04
N GLN A 364 9.66 18.21 10.58
CA GLN A 364 9.90 18.38 12.00
C GLN A 364 8.71 17.80 12.76
N LYS A 365 8.88 16.58 13.31
CA LYS A 365 7.87 15.92 14.14
C LYS A 365 8.13 16.31 15.59
N GLY A 366 7.68 17.52 15.94
CA GLY A 366 7.90 18.12 17.25
C GLY A 366 9.38 18.45 17.50
N SER A 367 10.02 17.71 18.41
CA SER A 367 11.41 17.91 18.82
C SER A 367 12.43 17.22 17.90
N LEU A 368 11.98 16.33 17.01
CA LEU A 368 12.84 15.54 16.13
C LEU A 368 12.76 16.03 14.68
N ASP A 369 13.91 16.01 14.00
CA ASP A 369 13.99 16.13 12.55
C ASP A 369 13.95 14.72 11.95
N VAL A 370 12.81 14.36 11.35
CA VAL A 370 12.58 13.04 10.77
C VAL A 370 12.69 13.16 9.26
N GLY A 371 13.73 12.53 8.70
CA GLY A 371 13.95 12.45 7.27
C GLY A 371 12.85 11.65 6.57
N GLU A 372 12.88 11.70 5.24
CA GLU A 372 12.00 10.91 4.39
C GLU A 372 12.21 9.40 4.64
N PHE A 373 11.11 8.66 4.71
CA PHE A 373 11.15 7.19 4.73
C PHE A 373 11.40 6.68 3.32
N ARG A 374 12.48 5.93 3.15
CA ARG A 374 12.84 5.30 1.88
C ARG A 374 12.41 3.84 1.91
N GLY A 375 11.58 3.45 0.95
CA GLY A 375 11.25 2.05 0.68
C GLY A 375 12.42 1.31 0.05
N PHE A 376 12.58 0.05 0.45
CA PHE A 376 13.49 -0.92 -0.17
C PHE A 376 12.67 -2.13 -0.61
N GLY A 377 12.42 -2.21 -1.91
CA GLY A 377 11.89 -3.42 -2.56
C GLY A 377 12.96 -4.43 -2.91
#